data_AF-A0A0B7BY20-F1
#
_entry.id   AF-A0A0B7BY20-F1
#
_cell.length_a   1.000
_cell.length_b   1.000
_cell.length_c   1.000
_cell.angle_alpha   90.00
_cell.angle_beta   90.00
_cell.angle_gamma   90.00
#
_symmetry.space_group_name_H-M   'P 1'
#
loop_
_entity.id
_entity.type
_entity.pdbx_description
1 polymer ?
#
loop_
_entity_poly.entity_id
_entity_poly.type
_entity_poly.pdbx_seq_one_letter_code
_entity_poly.pdbx_strand_id
1 'polypeptide(L)'
;CVVRLGLINDVLIDKKGTPFDTLCNYLAKRLAYGPNERDMILMRHDIEILWGDGRREQRSIDFVNYGDIGGFSAMAKTVGLPTGIAARMILNGEIQTKGVCAPLAMETYQPILQRLHKEGIYATEKIELL
;
A
#
# COMPACT_ATOMS: atom_id res chain seq x y z
N CYS A 1 10.26 -5.29 -26.12
CA CYS A 1 10.42 -4.65 -24.79
C CYS A 1 11.77 -3.94 -24.68
N VAL A 2 12.89 -4.65 -24.83
CA VAL A 2 14.27 -4.13 -24.70
C VAL A 2 14.58 -2.89 -25.55
N VAL A 3 14.16 -2.88 -26.83
CA VAL A 3 14.34 -1.72 -27.73
C VAL A 3 13.55 -0.49 -27.26
N ARG A 4 12.29 -0.68 -26.85
CA ARG A 4 11.46 0.41 -26.28
C ARG A 4 12.03 0.94 -24.97
N LEU A 5 12.68 0.07 -24.19
CA LEU A 5 13.42 0.43 -22.99
C LEU A 5 14.74 1.16 -23.28
N GLY A 6 15.19 1.24 -24.55
CA GLY A 6 16.40 1.98 -24.92
C GLY A 6 17.71 1.33 -24.47
N LEU A 7 17.68 0.04 -24.12
CA LEU A 7 18.82 -0.67 -23.53
C LEU A 7 19.92 -1.02 -24.55
N ILE A 8 19.62 -0.95 -25.85
CA ILE A 8 20.55 -1.24 -26.95
C ILE A 8 20.91 0.01 -27.77
N ASN A 9 20.56 1.19 -27.25
CA ASN A 9 20.85 2.45 -27.89
C ASN A 9 22.19 3.00 -27.39
N ASP A 10 22.83 3.89 -28.16
CA ASP A 10 24.10 4.53 -27.82
C ASP A 10 23.98 5.63 -26.74
N VAL A 11 22.98 5.52 -25.86
CA VAL A 11 22.77 6.46 -24.76
C VAL A 11 23.78 6.17 -23.66
N LEU A 12 24.55 7.19 -23.27
CA LEU A 12 25.46 7.09 -22.13
C LEU A 12 24.68 6.76 -20.86
N ILE A 13 25.05 5.66 -20.20
CA ILE A 13 24.47 5.23 -18.94
C ILE A 13 25.33 5.64 -17.74
N ASP A 14 24.66 5.93 -16.64
CA ASP A 14 25.27 6.21 -15.34
C ASP A 14 25.64 4.88 -14.67
N LYS A 15 26.91 4.46 -14.86
CA LYS A 15 27.45 3.20 -14.33
C LYS A 15 27.47 3.21 -12.81
N LYS A 16 26.89 2.18 -12.21
CA LYS A 16 26.92 1.89 -10.77
C LYS A 16 27.85 0.70 -10.49
N GLY A 17 28.00 0.36 -9.21
CA GLY A 17 28.95 -0.66 -8.76
C GLY A 17 28.75 -2.03 -9.41
N THR A 18 27.50 -2.39 -9.72
CA THR A 18 27.18 -3.62 -10.44
C THR A 18 26.36 -3.34 -11.71
N PRO A 19 26.34 -4.28 -12.68
CA PRO A 19 25.42 -4.20 -13.82
C PRO A 19 23.95 -4.11 -13.40
N PHE A 20 23.57 -4.80 -12.31
CA PHE A 20 22.22 -4.75 -11.77
C PHE A 20 21.87 -3.35 -11.24
N ASP A 21 22.73 -2.76 -10.42
CA ASP A 21 22.52 -1.40 -9.90
C ASP A 21 22.47 -0.36 -11.04
N THR A 22 23.29 -0.58 -12.06
CA THR A 22 23.30 0.27 -13.26
C THR A 22 21.96 0.21 -13.98
N LEU A 23 21.42 -1.00 -14.17
CA LEU A 23 20.12 -1.21 -14.80
C LEU A 23 18.98 -0.64 -13.95
N CYS A 24 18.98 -0.88 -12.64
CA CYS A 24 17.99 -0.34 -11.71
C CYS A 24 17.96 1.19 -11.75
N ASN A 25 19.12 1.85 -11.69
CA ASN A 25 19.24 3.30 -11.79
C ASN A 25 18.74 3.83 -13.14
N TYR A 26 19.07 3.14 -14.24
CA TYR A 26 18.58 3.50 -15.57
C TYR A 26 17.05 3.41 -15.68
N LEU A 27 16.47 2.29 -15.24
CA LEU A 27 15.02 2.07 -15.31
C LEU A 27 14.26 2.99 -14.35
N ALA A 28 14.78 3.25 -13.15
CA ALA A 28 14.17 4.15 -12.17
C ALA A 28 14.00 5.57 -12.73
N LYS A 29 14.98 6.08 -13.48
CA LYS A 29 14.87 7.39 -14.14
C LYS A 29 13.90 7.39 -15.31
N ARG A 30 13.88 6.30 -16.08
CA ARG A 30 13.13 6.20 -17.35
C ARG A 30 11.65 5.85 -17.18
N LEU A 31 11.32 5.16 -16.09
CA LEU A 31 9.96 4.72 -15.74
C LEU A 31 9.43 5.44 -14.50
N ALA A 32 10.02 6.60 -14.15
CA ALA A 32 9.51 7.46 -13.10
C ALA A 32 8.17 8.08 -13.51
N TYR A 33 7.30 8.30 -12.53
CA TYR A 33 6.05 9.03 -12.74
C TYR A 33 6.32 10.48 -13.18
N GLY A 34 5.56 10.93 -14.17
CA GLY A 34 5.50 12.32 -14.62
C GLY A 34 4.52 13.19 -13.79
N PRO A 35 4.52 14.51 -13.99
CA PRO A 35 3.76 15.47 -13.17
C PRO A 35 2.22 15.34 -13.23
N ASN A 36 1.68 14.67 -14.25
CA ASN A 36 0.23 14.47 -14.45
C ASN A 36 -0.17 12.98 -14.46
N GLU A 37 0.72 12.11 -14.00
CA GLU A 37 0.44 10.69 -13.85
C GLU A 37 -0.02 10.39 -12.42
N ARG A 38 -0.76 9.28 -12.25
CA ARG A 38 -1.22 8.83 -10.94
C ARG A 38 -0.78 7.39 -10.72
N ASP A 39 -0.37 7.09 -9.49
CA ASP A 39 -0.21 5.72 -9.03
C ASP A 39 -1.54 5.15 -8.52
N MET A 40 -1.54 3.85 -8.28
CA MET A 40 -2.68 3.12 -7.76
C MET A 40 -2.19 2.03 -6.80
N ILE A 41 -2.92 1.85 -5.70
CA ILE A 41 -2.80 0.70 -4.81
C ILE A 41 -4.05 -0.15 -4.97
N LEU A 42 -3.85 -1.45 -5.17
CA LEU A 42 -4.88 -2.47 -5.17
C LEU A 42 -4.48 -3.55 -4.16
N MET A 43 -5.38 -3.84 -3.22
CA MET A 43 -5.25 -4.96 -2.28
C MET A 43 -6.57 -5.69 -2.23
N ARG A 44 -6.52 -7.02 -2.26
CA ARG A 44 -7.68 -7.88 -2.15
C ARG A 44 -7.40 -8.98 -1.14
N HIS A 45 -8.29 -9.16 -0.17
CA HIS A 45 -8.35 -10.37 0.63
C HIS A 45 -9.53 -11.21 0.14
N ASP A 46 -9.29 -12.50 -0.10
CA ASP A 46 -10.34 -13.49 -0.33
C ASP A 46 -10.28 -14.51 0.81
N ILE A 47 -11.39 -14.65 1.54
CA ILE A 47 -11.47 -15.42 2.79
C ILE A 47 -12.67 -16.36 2.69
N GLU A 48 -12.42 -17.67 2.72
CA GLU A 48 -13.49 -18.67 2.89
C GLU A 48 -13.65 -18.99 4.39
N ILE A 49 -14.89 -18.98 4.87
CA ILE A 49 -15.25 -19.21 6.26
C ILE A 49 -16.16 -20.43 6.34
N LEU A 50 -15.74 -21.43 7.12
CA LEU A 50 -16.57 -22.54 7.55
C LEU A 50 -17.09 -22.25 8.96
N TRP A 51 -18.40 -22.06 9.07
CA TRP A 51 -19.07 -21.85 10.35
C TRP A 51 -19.26 -23.17 11.10
N GLY A 52 -19.45 -23.07 12.43
CA GLY A 52 -19.66 -24.25 13.28
C GLY A 52 -20.94 -25.03 12.99
N ASP A 53 -21.92 -24.42 12.31
CA ASP A 53 -23.15 -25.05 11.83
C ASP A 53 -22.98 -25.74 10.45
N GLY A 54 -21.79 -25.69 9.86
CA GLY A 54 -21.48 -26.27 8.56
C GLY A 54 -21.73 -25.34 7.36
N ARG A 55 -22.30 -24.14 7.57
CA ARG A 55 -22.48 -23.15 6.51
C ARG A 55 -21.12 -22.66 6.01
N ARG A 56 -21.01 -22.45 4.70
CA ARG A 56 -19.83 -21.84 4.07
C ARG A 56 -20.17 -20.46 3.54
N GLU A 57 -19.22 -19.54 3.69
CA GLU A 57 -19.30 -18.23 3.03
C GLU A 57 -17.93 -17.83 2.51
N GLN A 58 -17.92 -17.05 1.44
CA GLN A 58 -16.75 -16.38 0.93
C GLN A 58 -16.90 -14.88 1.18
N ARG A 59 -15.86 -14.27 1.76
CA ARG A 59 -15.75 -12.83 1.92
C ARG A 59 -14.61 -12.31 1.07
N SER A 60 -14.87 -11.25 0.31
CA SER A 60 -13.83 -10.51 -0.39
C SER A 60 -13.75 -9.08 0.13
N ILE A 61 -12.54 -8.63 0.46
CA ILE A 61 -12.27 -7.26 0.91
C ILE A 61 -11.41 -6.59 -0.16
N ASP A 62 -12.00 -5.66 -0.89
CA ASP A 62 -11.35 -4.93 -1.97
C ASP A 62 -10.94 -3.53 -1.51
N PHE A 63 -9.67 -3.20 -1.65
CA PHE A 63 -9.10 -1.90 -1.35
C PHE A 63 -8.46 -1.32 -2.61
N VAL A 64 -8.99 -0.19 -3.08
CA VAL A 64 -8.48 0.55 -4.23
C VAL A 64 -8.24 2.00 -3.83
N ASN A 65 -7.03 2.49 -4.05
CA ASN A 65 -6.69 3.89 -3.82
C ASN A 65 -5.90 4.46 -4.99
N TYR A 66 -6.20 5.69 -5.37
CA TYR A 66 -5.50 6.41 -6.44
C TYR A 66 -4.74 7.61 -5.86
N GLY A 67 -3.57 7.89 -6.42
CA GLY A 67 -2.82 9.10 -6.11
C GLY A 67 -3.55 10.36 -6.59
N ASP A 68 -3.28 11.48 -5.94
CA ASP A 68 -3.85 12.78 -6.30
C ASP A 68 -2.88 13.53 -7.23
N ILE A 69 -3.38 14.06 -8.36
CA ILE A 69 -2.56 14.89 -9.25
C ILE A 69 -2.19 16.17 -8.52
N GLY A 70 -0.89 16.48 -8.43
CA GLY A 70 -0.37 17.62 -7.67
C GLY A 70 -0.48 17.45 -6.15
N GLY A 71 -0.84 16.26 -5.66
CA GLY A 71 -0.94 15.93 -4.24
C GLY A 71 -0.07 14.74 -3.86
N PHE A 72 -0.55 13.94 -2.91
CA PHE A 72 0.16 12.73 -2.49
C PHE A 72 -0.20 11.53 -3.36
N SER A 73 0.79 10.69 -3.65
CA SER A 73 0.58 9.39 -4.29
C SER A 73 -0.25 8.46 -3.39
N ALA A 74 -0.95 7.48 -3.97
CA ALA A 74 -1.66 6.45 -3.21
C ALA A 74 -0.69 5.75 -2.26
N MET A 75 0.50 5.37 -2.75
CA MET A 75 1.55 4.77 -1.93
C MET A 75 1.93 5.65 -0.72
N ALA A 76 2.17 6.95 -0.94
CA ALA A 76 2.55 7.86 0.13
C ALA A 76 1.44 8.00 1.18
N LYS A 77 0.18 8.10 0.75
CA LYS A 77 -0.99 8.14 1.64
C LYS A 77 -1.12 6.86 2.46
N THR A 78 -1.12 5.70 1.80
CA THR A 78 -1.40 4.40 2.44
C THR A 78 -0.27 3.89 3.32
N VAL A 79 0.95 4.45 3.20
CA VAL A 79 2.06 4.16 4.11
C VAL A 79 2.17 5.22 5.20
N GLY A 80 2.15 6.51 4.83
CA GLY A 80 2.40 7.61 5.76
C GLY A 80 1.26 7.86 6.75
N LEU A 81 0.00 7.77 6.32
CA LEU A 81 -1.14 8.05 7.18
C LEU A 81 -1.28 7.04 8.33
N PRO A 82 -1.19 5.70 8.12
CA PRO A 82 -1.19 4.76 9.23
C PRO A 82 -0.08 5.04 10.25
N THR A 83 1.14 5.34 9.78
CA THR A 83 2.27 5.68 10.66
C THR A 83 2.01 6.96 11.45
N GLY A 84 1.54 8.02 10.80
CA GLY A 84 1.23 9.29 11.47
C GLY A 84 0.09 9.17 12.49
N ILE A 85 -0.95 8.40 12.17
CA ILE A 85 -2.06 8.11 13.09
C ILE A 85 -1.56 7.34 14.31
N ALA A 86 -0.78 6.27 14.11
CA ALA A 86 -0.24 5.46 15.21
C ALA A 86 0.71 6.29 16.10
N ALA A 87 1.59 7.10 15.50
CA ALA A 87 2.47 8.00 16.25
C ALA A 87 1.66 8.96 17.15
N ARG A 88 0.59 9.56 16.61
CA ARG A 88 -0.31 10.43 17.39
C ARG A 88 -1.01 9.67 18.52
N MET A 89 -1.45 8.43 18.28
CA MET A 89 -2.07 7.58 19.31
C MET A 89 -1.11 7.26 20.46
N ILE A 90 0.16 6.99 20.16
CA ILE A 90 1.19 6.76 21.19
C ILE A 90 1.40 8.02 22.02
N LEU A 91 1.56 9.18 21.37
CA LEU A 91 1.76 10.46 22.06
C LEU A 91 0.57 10.86 22.95
N ASN A 92 -0.65 10.51 22.52
CA ASN A 92 -1.87 10.76 23.29
C ASN A 92 -2.13 9.72 24.40
N GLY A 93 -1.29 8.69 24.54
CA GLY A 93 -1.47 7.62 25.52
C GLY A 93 -2.61 6.64 25.20
N GLU A 94 -3.07 6.61 23.94
CA GLU A 94 -4.09 5.68 23.47
C GLU A 94 -3.53 4.27 23.25
N ILE A 95 -2.29 4.17 22.76
CA ILE A 95 -1.54 2.90 22.67
C ILE A 95 -0.59 2.81 23.86
N GLN A 96 -0.88 1.91 24.79
CA GLN A 96 -0.11 1.77 26.04
C GLN A 96 0.77 0.51 26.07
N THR A 97 0.51 -0.46 25.20
CA THR A 97 1.29 -1.69 25.07
C THR A 97 2.77 -1.36 24.88
N LYS A 98 3.63 -2.00 25.69
CA LYS A 98 5.07 -1.78 25.69
C LYS A 98 5.81 -2.90 24.98
N GLY A 99 7.02 -2.61 24.52
CA GLY A 99 7.88 -3.55 23.79
C GLY A 99 7.81 -3.36 22.28
N VAL A 100 8.28 -4.36 21.54
CA VAL A 100 8.20 -4.39 20.08
C VAL A 100 6.85 -4.97 19.70
N CYS A 101 5.97 -4.13 19.17
CA CYS A 101 4.58 -4.49 18.89
C CYS A 101 4.23 -4.31 17.40
N ALA A 102 3.29 -5.12 16.94
CA ALA A 102 2.65 -5.00 15.63
C ALA A 102 1.16 -4.62 15.81
N PRO A 103 0.50 -4.01 14.81
CA PRO A 103 -0.90 -3.57 14.90
C PRO A 103 -1.89 -4.73 14.74
N LEU A 104 -1.73 -5.79 15.53
CA LEU A 104 -2.59 -6.99 15.51
C LEU A 104 -3.67 -6.93 16.60
N ALA A 105 -3.45 -6.14 17.64
CA ALA A 105 -4.38 -5.99 18.74
C ALA A 105 -5.56 -5.08 18.34
N MET A 106 -6.77 -5.46 18.73
CA MET A 106 -8.02 -4.80 18.31
C MET A 106 -8.07 -3.33 18.75
N GLU A 107 -7.63 -3.07 19.97
CA GLU A 107 -7.47 -1.73 20.54
C GLU A 107 -6.50 -0.84 19.76
N THR A 108 -5.62 -1.43 18.95
CA THR A 108 -4.67 -0.70 18.10
C THR A 108 -5.20 -0.53 16.68
N TYR A 109 -5.58 -1.63 16.00
CA TYR A 109 -5.93 -1.52 14.58
C TYR A 109 -7.31 -0.88 14.36
N GLN A 110 -8.30 -1.08 15.24
CA GLN A 110 -9.65 -0.53 15.02
C GLN A 110 -9.65 1.01 15.01
N PRO A 111 -9.05 1.71 15.98
CA PRO A 111 -9.01 3.17 15.93
C PRO A 111 -8.19 3.69 14.74
N ILE A 112 -7.13 2.97 14.33
CA ILE A 112 -6.35 3.31 13.14
C ILE A 112 -7.24 3.23 11.90
N LEU A 113 -7.95 2.12 11.68
CA LEU A 113 -8.87 1.95 10.54
C LEU A 113 -9.99 2.99 10.53
N GLN A 114 -10.57 3.32 11.69
CA GLN A 114 -11.59 4.37 11.79
C GLN A 114 -11.06 5.76 11.41
N ARG A 115 -9.81 6.07 11.76
CA ARG A 115 -9.16 7.34 11.41
C ARG A 115 -8.78 7.36 9.93
N LEU A 116 -8.25 6.27 9.40
CA LEU A 116 -7.97 6.10 7.98
C LEU A 116 -9.24 6.28 7.13
N HIS A 117 -10.38 5.77 7.58
CA HIS A 117 -11.65 5.97 6.89
C HIS A 117 -12.01 7.46 6.73
N LYS A 118 -11.70 8.29 7.73
CA LYS A 118 -11.91 9.76 7.68
C LYS A 118 -10.98 10.46 6.68
N GLU A 119 -9.82 9.86 6.40
CA GLU A 119 -8.87 10.31 5.38
C GLU A 119 -9.18 9.73 3.99
N GLY A 120 -10.34 9.09 3.81
CA GLY A 120 -10.74 8.46 2.55
C GLY A 120 -10.01 7.14 2.23
N ILE A 121 -9.37 6.52 3.22
CA ILE A 121 -8.69 5.22 3.10
C ILE A 121 -9.59 4.16 3.72
N TYR A 122 -10.30 3.41 2.88
CA TYR A 122 -11.16 2.31 3.32
C TYR A 122 -11.30 1.25 2.24
N ALA A 123 -11.59 0.02 2.68
CA ALA A 123 -11.89 -1.11 1.82
C ALA A 123 -13.40 -1.38 1.81
N THR A 124 -13.87 -2.03 0.75
CA THR A 124 -15.25 -2.52 0.62
C THR A 124 -15.29 -4.02 0.80
N GLU A 125 -16.24 -4.51 1.60
CA GLU A 125 -16.47 -5.93 1.84
C GLU A 125 -17.65 -6.43 0.99
N LYS A 126 -17.49 -7.62 0.40
CA LYS A 126 -18.56 -8.38 -0.25
C LYS A 126 -18.63 -9.77 0.39
N ILE A 127 -19.85 -10.23 0.67
CA ILE A 127 -20.13 -11.55 1.26
C ILE A 127 -20.94 -12.36 0.25
N GLU A 128 -20.55 -13.60 0.04
CA GLU A 128 -21.19 -14.57 -0.85
C GLU A 128 -21.40 -15.89 -0.10
N LEU A 129 -22.63 -16.39 -0.07
CA LEU A 129 -22.94 -17.69 0.56
C LEU A 129 -22.57 -18.81 -0.41
N LEU A 130 -21.89 -19.84 0.09
CA LEU A 130 -21.45 -21.02 -0.68
C LEU A 130 -22.33 -22.24 -0.39
#